data_AF-A0AAV0M6C2-F1
#
_entry.id   AF-A0AAV0M6C2-F1
#
_cell.length_a   1.000
_cell.length_b   1.000
_cell.length_c   1.000
_cell.angle_alpha   90.00
_cell.angle_beta   90.00
_cell.angle_gamma   90.00
#
_symmetry.space_group_name_H-M   'P 1'
#
loop_
_entity.id
_entity.type
_entity.pdbx_description
1 polymer ?
#
loop_
_entity_poly.entity_id
_entity_poly.type
_entity_poly.pdbx_seq_one_letter_code
_entity_poly.pdbx_strand_id
1 'polypeptide(L)'
;MMLETVAAVPGMVGGMLLHCKSLRRFEHSGGWIRTLLEEAENERMHLMTFMEVAQPKWYERALVIGVQGVFFNAYFLGYVISPKFAHRMVGYLEEEAIHSYTEFLKELDKGNIENVPAPAIAIDYWRLPADARLRDVVEVVRADEAHHRDVNHLASDIHYQGHELRETPAPLGYH
;
A
#
# COMPACT_ATOMS: atom_id res chain seq x y z
N MET A 1 -5.94 9.87 0.84
CA MET A 1 -7.26 9.52 0.26
C MET A 1 -7.23 9.27 -1.25
N MET A 2 -6.99 10.26 -2.12
CA MET A 2 -6.92 9.97 -3.57
C MET A 2 -5.64 9.19 -3.95
N LEU A 3 -4.57 9.35 -3.18
CA LEU A 3 -3.31 8.63 -3.37
C LEU A 3 -3.47 7.11 -3.14
N GLU A 4 -4.30 6.68 -2.18
CA GLU A 4 -4.56 5.24 -1.93
C GLU A 4 -5.11 4.50 -3.17
N THR A 5 -5.82 5.21 -4.06
CA THR A 5 -6.34 4.62 -5.31
C THR A 5 -5.21 4.22 -6.28
N VAL A 6 -4.04 4.82 -6.11
CA VAL A 6 -2.82 4.57 -6.87
C VAL A 6 -1.89 3.64 -6.09
N ALA A 7 -1.79 3.81 -4.77
CA ALA A 7 -0.94 3.00 -3.88
C ALA A 7 -1.34 1.51 -3.84
N ALA A 8 -2.61 1.17 -4.07
CA ALA A 8 -3.04 -0.23 -4.19
C ALA A 8 -2.62 -0.93 -5.50
N VAL A 9 -2.11 -0.20 -6.50
CA VAL A 9 -1.78 -0.75 -7.83
C VAL A 9 -0.45 -1.52 -7.86
N PRO A 10 0.66 -1.00 -7.30
CA PRO A 10 1.96 -1.65 -7.30
C PRO A 10 1.99 -3.08 -6.79
N GLY A 11 1.48 -3.33 -5.58
CA GLY A 11 1.41 -4.67 -4.99
C GLY A 11 0.61 -5.64 -5.86
N MET A 12 -0.51 -5.20 -6.43
CA MET A 12 -1.35 -6.00 -7.32
C MET A 12 -0.59 -6.40 -8.60
N VAL A 13 0.08 -5.46 -9.24
CA VAL A 13 0.85 -5.71 -10.45
C VAL A 13 2.04 -6.64 -10.17
N GLY A 14 2.80 -6.37 -9.10
CA GLY A 14 3.96 -7.19 -8.72
C GLY A 14 3.55 -8.61 -8.35
N GLY A 15 2.52 -8.76 -7.51
CA GLY A 15 1.93 -10.04 -7.13
C GLY A 15 1.43 -10.84 -8.33
N MET A 16 0.70 -10.20 -9.24
CA MET A 16 0.21 -10.83 -10.49
C MET A 16 1.37 -11.30 -11.38
N LEU A 17 2.38 -10.46 -11.61
CA LEU A 17 3.53 -10.81 -12.47
C LEU A 17 4.35 -11.96 -11.89
N LEU A 18 4.57 -11.95 -10.57
CA LEU A 18 5.23 -13.04 -9.84
C LEU A 18 4.39 -14.32 -9.86
N HIS A 19 3.07 -14.22 -9.70
CA HIS A 19 2.15 -15.35 -9.79
C HIS A 19 2.23 -16.03 -11.15
N CYS A 20 2.08 -15.27 -12.23
CA CYS A 20 2.24 -15.78 -13.59
C CYS A 20 3.66 -16.34 -13.84
N LYS A 21 4.71 -15.80 -13.18
CA LYS A 21 6.10 -16.29 -13.29
C LYS A 21 6.26 -17.64 -12.62
N SER A 22 5.72 -17.78 -11.41
CA SER A 22 5.71 -19.02 -10.65
C SER A 22 5.00 -20.13 -11.42
N LEU A 23 3.82 -19.86 -11.99
CA LEU A 23 3.07 -20.84 -12.77
C LEU A 23 3.82 -21.28 -14.03
N ARG A 24 4.34 -20.35 -14.84
CA ARG A 24 5.00 -20.69 -16.11
C ARG A 24 6.37 -21.36 -15.96
N ARG A 25 7.02 -21.18 -14.80
CA ARG A 25 8.33 -21.77 -14.50
C ARG A 25 8.25 -22.97 -13.54
N PHE A 26 7.08 -23.23 -12.94
CA PHE A 26 6.89 -24.23 -11.89
C PHE A 26 7.83 -24.03 -10.69
N GLU A 27 7.98 -22.78 -10.24
CA GLU A 27 8.89 -22.37 -9.17
C GLU A 27 8.12 -21.76 -7.99
N HIS A 28 8.58 -21.98 -6.75
CA HIS A 28 8.03 -21.29 -5.58
C HIS A 28 8.37 -19.78 -5.59
N SER A 29 7.57 -18.99 -4.89
CA SER A 29 7.72 -17.53 -4.83
C SER A 29 8.35 -17.00 -3.54
N GLY A 30 8.66 -17.87 -2.56
CA GLY A 30 9.25 -17.44 -1.29
C GLY A 30 8.31 -16.60 -0.41
N GLY A 31 7.00 -16.63 -0.67
CA GLY A 31 6.00 -15.83 0.06
C GLY A 31 5.67 -14.49 -0.60
N TRP A 32 6.49 -14.01 -1.55
CA TRP A 32 6.37 -12.66 -2.12
C TRP A 32 5.06 -12.37 -2.85
N ILE A 33 4.42 -13.39 -3.47
CA ILE A 33 3.10 -13.19 -4.08
C ILE A 33 2.08 -12.79 -3.00
N ARG A 34 2.12 -13.45 -1.85
CA ARG A 34 1.18 -13.18 -0.76
C ARG A 34 1.43 -11.79 -0.19
N THR A 35 2.66 -11.47 0.17
CA THR A 35 3.04 -10.15 0.71
C THR A 35 2.57 -9.01 -0.19
N LEU A 36 2.81 -9.08 -1.50
CA LEU A 36 2.42 -7.99 -2.42
C LEU A 36 0.90 -7.89 -2.64
N LEU A 37 0.17 -9.01 -2.58
CA LEU A 37 -1.29 -8.99 -2.67
C LEU A 37 -1.94 -8.51 -1.37
N GLU A 38 -1.34 -8.84 -0.21
CA GLU A 38 -1.76 -8.30 1.09
C GLU A 38 -1.50 -6.78 1.16
N GLU A 39 -0.38 -6.28 0.63
CA GLU A 39 -0.12 -4.84 0.44
C GLU A 39 -1.20 -4.16 -0.39
N ALA A 40 -1.49 -4.69 -1.58
CA ALA A 40 -2.54 -4.13 -2.41
C ALA A 40 -3.93 -4.13 -1.74
N GLU A 41 -4.21 -5.15 -0.92
CA GLU A 41 -5.44 -5.19 -0.12
C GLU A 41 -5.43 -4.18 1.02
N ASN A 42 -4.31 -4.05 1.74
CA ASN A 42 -4.16 -3.13 2.86
C ASN A 42 -4.34 -1.67 2.41
N GLU A 43 -3.68 -1.27 1.32
CA GLU A 43 -3.86 0.03 0.65
C GLU A 43 -5.33 0.28 0.24
N ARG A 44 -6.00 -0.75 -0.29
CA ARG A 44 -7.43 -0.67 -0.60
C ARG A 44 -8.26 -0.47 0.67
N MET A 45 -7.88 -1.06 1.80
CA MET A 45 -8.59 -0.88 3.07
C MET A 45 -8.37 0.51 3.67
N HIS A 46 -7.21 1.14 3.45
CA HIS A 46 -7.01 2.56 3.76
C HIS A 46 -8.01 3.41 2.99
N LEU A 47 -8.10 3.22 1.66
CA LEU A 47 -9.06 3.93 0.81
C LEU A 47 -10.49 3.77 1.33
N MET A 48 -10.95 2.53 1.53
CA MET A 48 -12.33 2.26 1.95
C MET A 48 -12.65 2.87 3.31
N THR A 49 -11.68 2.90 4.23
CA THR A 49 -11.81 3.56 5.53
C THR A 49 -12.04 5.06 5.38
N PHE A 50 -11.26 5.73 4.53
CA PHE A 50 -11.42 7.17 4.30
C PHE A 50 -12.69 7.52 3.50
N MET A 51 -13.20 6.61 2.67
CA MET A 51 -14.49 6.81 1.97
C MET A 51 -15.68 6.89 2.94
N GLU A 52 -15.64 6.22 4.08
CA GLU A 52 -16.68 6.33 5.13
C GLU A 52 -16.71 7.74 5.76
N VAL A 53 -15.59 8.46 5.72
CA VAL A 53 -15.47 9.83 6.24
C VAL A 53 -15.73 10.88 5.15
N ALA A 54 -15.33 10.61 3.91
CA ALA A 54 -15.43 11.55 2.80
C ALA A 54 -15.95 10.89 1.52
N GLN A 55 -17.12 11.35 1.04
CA GLN A 55 -17.76 10.83 -0.15
C GLN A 55 -17.23 11.51 -1.43
N PRO A 56 -16.68 10.76 -2.40
CA PRO A 56 -16.09 11.33 -3.60
C PRO A 56 -17.15 11.81 -4.58
N LYS A 57 -16.90 12.94 -5.23
CA LYS A 57 -17.75 13.48 -6.30
C LYS A 57 -17.49 12.78 -7.63
N TRP A 58 -18.41 12.90 -8.57
CA TRP A 58 -18.32 12.21 -9.88
C TRP A 58 -17.04 12.56 -10.66
N TYR A 59 -16.55 13.80 -10.56
CA TYR A 59 -15.34 14.22 -11.26
C TYR A 59 -14.06 13.66 -10.61
N GLU A 60 -14.06 13.45 -9.29
CA GLU A 60 -12.97 12.78 -8.58
C GLU A 60 -12.91 11.31 -9.00
N ARG A 61 -14.07 10.66 -9.15
CA ARG A 61 -14.15 9.28 -9.66
C ARG A 61 -13.64 9.18 -11.10
N ALA A 62 -14.01 10.14 -11.97
CA ALA A 62 -13.50 10.20 -13.34
C ALA A 62 -11.97 10.41 -13.37
N LEU A 63 -11.44 11.24 -12.47
CA LEU A 63 -10.01 11.44 -12.30
C LEU A 63 -9.31 10.14 -11.87
N VAL A 64 -9.85 9.41 -10.89
CA VAL A 64 -9.30 8.10 -10.46
C VAL A 64 -9.21 7.13 -11.64
N ILE A 65 -10.26 7.01 -12.46
CA ILE A 65 -10.26 6.13 -13.64
C ILE A 65 -9.14 6.52 -14.60
N GLY A 66 -8.98 7.81 -14.90
CA GLY A 66 -7.93 8.31 -15.78
C GLY A 66 -6.53 8.04 -15.24
N VAL A 67 -6.29 8.36 -13.95
CA VAL A 67 -4.99 8.17 -13.29
C VAL A 67 -4.65 6.68 -13.20
N GLN A 68 -5.57 5.82 -12.77
CA GLN A 68 -5.35 4.38 -12.72
C GLN A 68 -5.06 3.81 -14.11
N GLY A 69 -5.79 4.25 -15.15
CA GLY A 69 -5.56 3.82 -16.52
C GLY A 69 -4.14 4.11 -17.00
N VAL A 70 -3.60 5.29 -16.68
CA VAL A 70 -2.21 5.64 -17.04
C VAL A 70 -1.20 4.93 -16.12
N PHE A 71 -1.38 5.04 -14.81
CA PHE A 71 -0.42 4.55 -13.82
C PHE A 71 -0.27 3.04 -13.84
N PHE A 72 -1.38 2.29 -13.95
CA PHE A 72 -1.34 0.83 -14.05
C PHE A 72 -0.45 0.37 -15.21
N ASN A 73 -0.66 0.94 -16.41
CA ASN A 73 0.11 0.56 -17.59
C ASN A 73 1.58 0.97 -17.49
N ALA A 74 1.85 2.18 -16.98
CA ALA A 74 3.22 2.66 -16.77
C ALA A 74 3.97 1.80 -15.73
N TYR A 75 3.34 1.50 -14.59
CA TYR A 75 3.92 0.68 -13.54
C TYR A 75 4.11 -0.77 -14.00
N PHE A 76 3.14 -1.36 -14.69
CA PHE A 76 3.25 -2.69 -15.30
C PHE A 76 4.48 -2.79 -16.21
N LEU A 77 4.63 -1.84 -17.15
CA LEU A 77 5.78 -1.83 -18.04
C LEU A 77 7.09 -1.60 -17.27
N GLY A 78 7.08 -0.68 -16.29
CA GLY A 78 8.21 -0.41 -15.41
C GLY A 78 8.67 -1.65 -14.64
N TYR A 79 7.73 -2.43 -14.08
CA TYR A 79 8.02 -3.66 -13.35
C TYR A 79 8.56 -4.75 -14.27
N VAL A 80 8.01 -4.90 -15.48
CA VAL A 80 8.54 -5.86 -16.48
C VAL A 80 9.98 -5.52 -16.89
N ILE A 81 10.29 -4.22 -17.03
CA ILE A 81 11.63 -3.76 -17.41
C ILE A 81 12.61 -3.88 -16.24
N SER A 82 12.19 -3.46 -15.04
CA SER A 82 13.06 -3.39 -13.86
C SER A 82 12.24 -3.49 -12.57
N PRO A 83 12.06 -4.72 -12.03
CA PRO A 83 11.43 -4.92 -10.72
C PRO A 83 12.16 -4.16 -9.61
N LYS A 84 13.50 -4.08 -9.68
CA LYS A 84 14.34 -3.28 -8.78
C LYS A 84 13.87 -1.84 -8.69
N PHE A 85 13.69 -1.19 -9.85
CA PHE A 85 13.27 0.20 -9.92
C PHE A 85 11.84 0.36 -9.42
N ALA A 86 10.93 -0.52 -9.85
CA ALA A 86 9.54 -0.48 -9.45
C ALA A 86 9.39 -0.55 -7.92
N HIS A 87 10.01 -1.54 -7.27
CA HIS A 87 10.03 -1.64 -5.81
C HIS A 87 10.69 -0.44 -5.13
N ARG A 88 11.81 0.07 -5.65
CA ARG A 88 12.45 1.26 -5.05
C ARG A 88 11.54 2.49 -5.11
N MET A 89 10.84 2.66 -6.21
CA MET A 89 9.91 3.77 -6.39
C MET A 89 8.77 3.68 -5.38
N VAL A 90 8.19 2.50 -5.16
CA VAL A 90 7.17 2.28 -4.13
C VAL A 90 7.73 2.62 -2.76
N GLY A 91 8.91 2.09 -2.39
CA GLY A 91 9.53 2.41 -1.11
C GLY A 91 9.67 3.91 -0.84
N TYR A 92 9.98 4.72 -1.86
CA TYR A 92 10.00 6.19 -1.73
C TYR A 92 8.60 6.83 -1.66
N LEU A 93 7.60 6.28 -2.34
CA LEU A 93 6.21 6.73 -2.18
C LEU A 93 5.74 6.52 -0.74
N GLU A 94 6.11 5.39 -0.13
CA GLU A 94 5.75 5.08 1.26
C GLU A 94 6.49 5.97 2.27
N GLU A 95 7.74 6.38 1.99
CA GLU A 95 8.41 7.40 2.80
C GLU A 95 7.60 8.72 2.85
N GLU A 96 7.08 9.15 1.71
CA GLU A 96 6.23 10.34 1.61
C GLU A 96 4.85 10.12 2.25
N ALA A 97 4.29 8.91 2.20
CA ALA A 97 3.04 8.56 2.89
C ALA A 97 3.22 8.64 4.41
N ILE A 98 4.30 8.07 4.96
CA ILE A 98 4.63 8.15 6.39
C ILE A 98 4.77 9.61 6.84
N HIS A 99 5.45 10.44 6.04
CA HIS A 99 5.57 11.87 6.32
C HIS A 99 4.18 12.54 6.34
N SER A 100 3.35 12.26 5.34
CA SER A 100 2.00 12.82 5.21
C SER A 100 1.08 12.45 6.38
N TYR A 101 1.05 11.18 6.79
CA TYR A 101 0.27 10.76 7.96
C TYR A 101 0.83 11.29 9.28
N THR A 102 2.15 11.51 9.36
CA THR A 102 2.75 12.18 10.53
C THR A 102 2.28 13.63 10.63
N GLU A 103 2.20 14.36 9.53
CA GLU A 103 1.61 15.71 9.52
C GLU A 103 0.11 15.68 9.83
N PHE A 104 -0.62 14.68 9.33
CA PHE A 104 -2.04 14.48 9.68
C PHE A 104 -2.21 14.35 11.20
N LEU A 105 -1.44 13.49 11.85
CA LEU A 105 -1.49 13.30 13.30
C LEU A 105 -1.22 14.60 14.06
N LYS A 106 -0.25 15.42 13.61
CA LYS A 106 0.02 16.73 14.21
C LYS A 106 -1.17 17.68 14.10
N GLU A 107 -1.88 17.68 12.98
CA GLU A 107 -3.07 18.52 12.79
C GLU A 107 -4.27 18.05 13.64
N LEU A 108 -4.42 16.74 13.86
CA LEU A 108 -5.38 16.17 14.82
C LEU A 108 -5.02 16.58 16.25
N ASP A 109 -3.75 16.46 16.65
CA ASP A 109 -3.29 16.78 18.00
C ASP A 109 -3.41 18.28 18.32
N LYS A 110 -3.29 19.16 17.31
CA LYS A 110 -3.57 20.60 17.43
C LYS A 110 -5.07 20.94 17.50
N GLY A 111 -5.94 20.00 17.15
CA GLY A 111 -7.38 20.22 17.04
C GLY A 111 -7.83 20.94 15.76
N ASN A 112 -6.97 21.05 14.75
CA ASN A 112 -7.32 21.64 13.45
C ASN A 112 -8.19 20.68 12.61
N ILE A 113 -8.04 19.38 12.84
CA ILE A 113 -8.91 18.34 12.29
C ILE A 113 -9.70 17.73 13.45
N GLU A 114 -11.01 17.56 13.26
CA GLU A 114 -11.87 16.93 14.26
C GLU A 114 -11.54 15.43 14.38
N ASN A 115 -11.22 14.98 15.59
CA ASN A 115 -10.94 13.58 15.86
C ASN A 115 -12.25 12.77 15.99
N VAL A 116 -12.97 12.54 14.90
CA VAL A 116 -14.27 11.82 14.93
C VAL A 116 -14.13 10.34 15.36
N PRO A 117 -15.21 9.65 15.77
CA PRO A 117 -15.17 8.19 16.00
C PRO A 117 -14.65 7.42 14.77
N ALA A 118 -13.90 6.34 15.00
CA ALA A 118 -13.36 5.52 13.92
C ALA A 118 -14.49 4.83 13.13
N PRO A 119 -14.41 4.76 11.79
CA PRO A 119 -15.35 3.98 10.99
C PRO A 119 -15.35 2.50 11.39
N ALA A 120 -16.52 1.86 11.36
CA ALA A 120 -16.66 0.44 11.73
C ALA A 120 -15.75 -0.48 10.92
N ILE A 121 -15.57 -0.19 9.62
CA ILE A 121 -14.66 -0.93 8.75
C ILE A 121 -13.21 -0.92 9.27
N ALA A 122 -12.76 0.20 9.84
CA ALA A 122 -11.42 0.33 10.39
C ALA A 122 -11.29 -0.46 11.70
N ILE A 123 -12.30 -0.35 12.57
CA ILE A 123 -12.36 -1.11 13.83
C ILE A 123 -12.28 -2.61 13.54
N ASP A 124 -13.05 -3.09 12.57
CA ASP A 124 -13.09 -4.51 12.23
C ASP A 124 -11.79 -5.01 11.56
N TYR A 125 -11.20 -4.21 10.66
CA TYR A 125 -10.01 -4.58 9.91
C TYR A 125 -8.75 -4.57 10.78
N TRP A 126 -8.47 -3.45 11.46
CA TRP A 126 -7.31 -3.31 12.35
C TRP A 126 -7.56 -3.81 13.78
N ARG A 127 -8.74 -4.38 14.07
CA ARG A 127 -9.11 -4.89 15.40
C ARG A 127 -8.96 -3.83 16.51
N LEU A 128 -9.31 -2.59 16.20
CA LEU A 128 -9.20 -1.47 17.14
C LEU A 128 -10.23 -1.61 18.29
N PRO A 129 -10.01 -0.94 19.43
CA PRO A 129 -11.03 -0.78 20.45
C PRO A 129 -12.32 -0.15 19.90
N ALA A 130 -13.47 -0.50 20.47
CA ALA A 130 -14.77 -0.02 20.00
C ALA A 130 -14.96 1.52 20.16
N ASP A 131 -14.18 2.15 21.04
CA ASP A 131 -14.14 3.58 21.27
C ASP A 131 -12.99 4.30 20.54
N ALA A 132 -12.29 3.60 19.63
CA ALA A 132 -11.23 4.17 18.81
C ALA A 132 -11.72 5.37 17.99
N ARG A 133 -10.82 6.31 17.75
CA ARG A 133 -11.08 7.56 17.01
C ARG A 133 -10.21 7.64 15.77
N LEU A 134 -10.48 8.62 14.92
CA LEU A 134 -9.75 8.87 13.67
C LEU A 134 -8.23 8.92 13.88
N ARG A 135 -7.77 9.50 15.00
CA ARG A 135 -6.35 9.51 15.35
C ARG A 135 -5.75 8.11 15.46
N ASP A 136 -6.43 7.16 16.09
CA ASP A 136 -5.95 5.79 16.26
C ASP A 136 -5.89 5.06 14.90
N VAL A 137 -6.86 5.34 14.02
CA VAL A 137 -6.88 4.84 12.63
C VAL A 137 -5.68 5.36 11.85
N VAL A 138 -5.39 6.66 11.94
CA VAL A 138 -4.24 7.26 11.24
C VAL A 138 -2.91 6.70 11.77
N GLU A 139 -2.81 6.38 13.06
CA GLU A 139 -1.61 5.75 13.63
C GLU A 139 -1.35 4.35 13.06
N VAL A 140 -2.38 3.50 12.96
CA VAL A 140 -2.21 2.16 12.38
C VAL A 140 -1.99 2.20 10.87
N VAL A 141 -2.66 3.08 10.14
CA VAL A 141 -2.42 3.30 8.70
C VAL A 141 -0.97 3.72 8.47
N ARG A 142 -0.43 4.68 9.24
CA ARG A 142 0.98 5.07 9.12
C ARG A 142 1.94 3.91 9.41
N ALA A 143 1.57 3.01 10.31
CA ALA A 143 2.38 1.83 10.61
C ALA A 143 2.39 0.84 9.44
N ASP A 144 1.26 0.67 8.75
CA ASP A 144 1.17 -0.09 7.51
C ASP A 144 2.12 0.49 6.44
N GLU A 145 2.13 1.81 6.24
CA GLU A 145 3.04 2.44 5.26
C GLU A 145 4.52 2.25 5.61
N ALA A 146 4.85 2.27 6.89
CA ALA A 146 6.21 1.96 7.35
C ALA A 146 6.60 0.51 7.02
N HIS A 147 5.65 -0.42 7.15
CA HIS A 147 5.85 -1.80 6.72
C HIS A 147 6.04 -1.89 5.20
N HIS A 148 5.13 -1.31 4.40
CA HIS A 148 5.21 -1.29 2.93
C HIS A 148 6.54 -0.72 2.43
N ARG A 149 7.01 0.38 3.05
CA ARG A 149 8.32 0.98 2.79
C ARG A 149 9.45 -0.03 2.93
N ASP A 150 9.52 -0.68 4.09
CA ASP A 150 10.62 -1.59 4.43
C ASP A 150 10.60 -2.83 3.54
N VAL A 151 9.41 -3.38 3.25
CA VAL A 151 9.23 -4.50 2.35
C VAL A 151 9.69 -4.16 0.93
N ASN A 152 9.28 -3.01 0.39
CA ASN A 152 9.62 -2.61 -0.97
C ASN A 152 11.10 -2.22 -1.12
N HIS A 153 11.69 -1.55 -0.14
CA HIS A 153 13.14 -1.31 -0.14
C HIS A 153 13.93 -2.62 -0.10
N LEU A 154 13.52 -3.57 0.74
CA LEU A 154 14.14 -4.90 0.80
C LEU A 154 14.03 -5.64 -0.54
N ALA A 155 12.85 -5.65 -1.16
CA ALA A 155 12.63 -6.27 -2.46
C ALA A 155 13.55 -5.67 -3.54
N SER A 156 13.72 -4.35 -3.51
CA SER A 156 14.63 -3.65 -4.40
C SER A 156 16.09 -4.04 -4.16
N ASP A 157 16.51 -4.13 -2.90
CA ASP A 157 17.88 -4.49 -2.52
C ASP A 157 18.25 -5.91 -2.94
N ILE A 158 17.33 -6.87 -2.79
CA ILE A 158 17.50 -8.25 -3.28
C ILE A 158 17.81 -8.23 -4.79
N HIS A 159 17.00 -7.50 -5.56
CA HIS A 159 17.24 -7.36 -6.99
C HIS A 159 18.53 -6.61 -7.33
N TYR A 160 18.90 -5.60 -6.54
CA TYR A 160 20.14 -4.84 -6.72
C TYR A 160 21.38 -5.74 -6.52
N GLN A 161 21.32 -6.66 -5.57
CA GLN A 161 22.37 -7.63 -5.28
C GLN A 161 22.44 -8.78 -6.32
N GLY A 162 21.51 -8.83 -7.28
CA GLY A 162 21.47 -9.85 -8.33
C GLY A 162 20.73 -11.13 -7.95
N HIS A 163 20.04 -11.14 -6.81
CA HIS A 163 19.23 -12.25 -6.34
C HIS A 163 17.79 -12.20 -6.88
N GLU A 164 17.13 -13.35 -6.99
CA GLU A 164 15.68 -13.41 -7.20
C GLU A 164 14.95 -13.38 -5.84
N LEU A 165 13.78 -12.73 -5.78
CA LEU A 165 12.96 -12.64 -4.55
C LEU A 165 12.73 -14.00 -3.88
N ARG A 166 12.53 -15.08 -4.66
CA ARG A 166 12.31 -16.43 -4.10
C ARG A 166 13.46 -16.99 -3.26
N GLU A 167 14.66 -16.44 -3.39
CA GLU A 167 15.87 -16.87 -2.66
C GLU A 167 15.87 -16.37 -1.21
N THR A 168 15.07 -15.33 -0.92
CA THR A 168 14.91 -14.76 0.43
C THR A 168 13.45 -14.85 0.82
N PRO A 169 13.09 -15.39 2.00
CA PRO A 169 11.71 -15.42 2.44
C PRO A 169 11.17 -14.01 2.56
N ALA A 170 9.97 -13.78 2.01
CA ALA A 170 9.29 -12.50 2.17
C ALA A 170 9.03 -12.25 3.66
N PRO A 171 9.16 -11.00 4.14
CA PRO A 171 8.65 -10.62 5.45
C PRO A 171 7.13 -10.81 5.41
N LEU A 172 6.63 -11.78 6.18
CA LEU A 172 5.20 -12.11 6.26
C LEU A 172 4.62 -11.54 7.55
N GLY A 173 3.45 -10.91 7.44
CA GLY A 173 2.65 -10.44 8.57
C GLY A 173 2.62 -8.91 8.70
N TYR A 174 1.40 -8.37 8.67
CA TYR A 174 1.07 -7.07 9.26
C TYR A 174 0.99 -7.24 10.78
N HIS A 175 1.57 -6.32 11.54
CA HIS A 175 1.57 -6.37 13.00
C HIS A 175 0.24 -5.93 13.60
#